data_AF-A0AA38ZI12-F1
#
_entry.id   AF-A0AA38ZI12-F1
#
_cell.length_a   1.000
_cell.length_b   1.000
_cell.length_c   1.000
_cell.angle_alpha   90.00
_cell.angle_beta   90.00
_cell.angle_gamma   90.00
#
_symmetry.space_group_name_H-M   'P 1'
#
loop_
_entity.id
_entity.type
_entity.pdbx_description
1 polymer ?
#
loop_
_entity_poly.entity_id
_entity_poly.type
_entity_poly.pdbx_seq_one_letter_code
_entity_poly.pdbx_strand_id
1 'polypeptide(L)'
;MDMHIFMSYCTFPALKILLQNYLGFSEPDMGLQILEEIEAVIDKAQMTPADISEVLIKNRRHKDKALSELLEALRNMAERRKKENWRSAREKNSTEVEEEEQEKRALENPKQGCDEEFEESCKKEEEADDEEKLN
;
A
#
# COMPACT_ATOMS: atom_id res chain seq x y z
N MET A 1 11.94 25.61 -4.34
CA MET A 1 11.39 24.65 -3.35
C MET A 1 10.15 24.06 -3.99
N ASP A 2 10.13 22.75 -4.20
CA ASP A 2 8.95 22.08 -4.78
C ASP A 2 8.00 21.68 -3.65
N MET A 3 6.81 22.26 -3.65
CA MET A 3 5.72 21.83 -2.78
C MET A 3 5.02 20.63 -3.43
N HIS A 4 5.02 19.50 -2.74
CA HIS A 4 4.23 18.34 -3.13
C HIS A 4 2.83 18.48 -2.54
N ILE A 5 1.83 18.73 -3.39
CA ILE A 5 0.42 18.77 -2.99
C ILE A 5 -0.17 17.39 -3.23
N PHE A 6 -0.67 16.75 -2.18
CA PHE A 6 -1.40 15.50 -2.29
C PHE A 6 -2.86 15.78 -2.68
N MET A 7 -3.28 15.28 -3.84
CA MET A 7 -4.66 15.39 -4.30
C MET A 7 -5.45 14.19 -3.78
N SER A 8 -6.41 14.44 -2.90
CA SER A 8 -7.28 13.40 -2.35
C SER A 8 -8.21 12.80 -3.40
N TYR A 9 -8.67 11.58 -3.14
CA TYR A 9 -9.73 10.94 -3.92
C TYR A 9 -11.08 11.63 -3.73
N CYS A 10 -11.99 11.39 -4.68
CA CYS A 10 -13.34 11.91 -4.61
C CYS A 10 -14.18 11.10 -3.61
N THR A 11 -14.90 11.82 -2.76
CA THR A 11 -15.85 11.26 -1.79
C THR A 11 -17.27 11.42 -2.28
N PHE A 12 -18.22 10.70 -1.67
CA PHE A 12 -19.63 10.81 -2.06
C PHE A 12 -20.19 12.25 -2.00
N PRO A 13 -19.94 13.07 -0.95
CA PRO A 13 -20.38 14.46 -0.94
C PRO A 13 -19.75 15.30 -2.06
N ALA A 14 -18.46 15.08 -2.36
CA ALA A 14 -17.79 15.78 -3.45
C ALA A 14 -18.38 15.40 -4.81
N LEU A 15 -18.72 14.12 -5.01
CA LEU A 15 -19.38 13.66 -6.23
C LEU A 15 -20.75 14.33 -6.41
N LYS A 16 -21.57 14.48 -5.37
CA LYS A 16 -22.86 15.18 -5.47
C LYS A 16 -22.68 16.60 -6.02
N ILE A 17 -21.66 17.31 -5.55
CA ILE A 17 -21.31 18.65 -6.04
C ILE A 17 -20.93 18.60 -7.52
N LEU A 18 -20.12 17.62 -7.94
CA LEU A 18 -19.75 17.46 -9.35
C LEU A 18 -20.97 17.15 -10.23
N LEU A 19 -21.86 16.26 -9.79
CA LEU A 19 -23.09 15.94 -10.53
C LEU A 19 -23.99 17.16 -10.70
N GLN A 20 -24.13 17.97 -9.66
CA GLN A 20 -24.86 19.24 -9.73
C GLN A 20 -24.16 20.23 -10.69
N ASN A 21 -22.84 20.38 -10.61
CA ASN A 21 -22.10 21.34 -11.42
C ASN A 21 -22.06 20.99 -12.91
N TYR A 22 -21.86 19.72 -13.25
CA TYR A 22 -21.70 19.29 -14.64
C TYR A 22 -23.03 18.98 -15.33
N LEU A 23 -23.93 18.28 -14.64
CA LEU A 23 -25.18 17.76 -15.20
C LEU A 23 -26.41 18.53 -14.71
N GLY A 24 -26.29 19.37 -13.68
CA GLY A 24 -27.45 20.02 -13.07
C GLY A 24 -28.43 19.00 -12.48
N PHE A 25 -27.91 17.93 -11.87
CA PHE A 25 -28.72 17.01 -11.08
C PHE A 25 -29.06 17.64 -9.74
N SER A 26 -30.35 17.60 -9.38
CA SER A 26 -30.77 17.79 -7.99
C SER A 26 -30.98 16.42 -7.33
N GLU A 27 -30.87 16.32 -6.00
CA GLU A 27 -31.14 15.07 -5.27
C GLU A 27 -32.44 14.34 -5.66
N PRO A 28 -33.60 15.01 -5.90
CA PRO A 28 -34.81 14.31 -6.34
C PRO A 28 -34.76 13.74 -7.77
N ASP A 29 -33.87 14.25 -8.62
CA ASP A 29 -33.72 13.80 -10.01
C ASP A 29 -32.85 12.54 -10.11
N MET A 30 -32.04 12.28 -9.09
CA MET A 30 -31.20 11.10 -8.99
C MET A 30 -31.99 9.99 -8.31
N GLY A 31 -32.32 8.93 -9.04
CA GLY A 31 -33.03 7.79 -8.45
C GLY A 31 -32.29 7.28 -7.22
N LEU A 32 -32.99 7.18 -6.08
CA LEU A 32 -32.45 6.78 -4.76
C LEU A 32 -31.55 5.54 -4.85
N GLN A 33 -31.98 4.54 -5.62
CA GLN A 33 -31.23 3.29 -5.81
C GLN A 33 -29.86 3.50 -6.46
N ILE A 34 -29.75 4.39 -7.45
CA ILE A 34 -28.46 4.67 -8.12
C ILE A 34 -27.51 5.39 -7.17
N LEU A 35 -28.03 6.32 -6.36
CA LEU A 35 -27.24 7.03 -5.36
C LEU A 35 -26.66 6.09 -4.30
N GLU A 36 -27.48 5.19 -3.78
CA GLU A 36 -27.04 4.18 -2.80
C GLU A 36 -25.95 3.28 -3.38
N GLU A 37 -26.10 2.87 -4.65
CA GLU A 37 -25.08 2.05 -5.32
C GLU A 37 -23.77 2.80 -5.51
N ILE A 38 -23.83 4.07 -5.92
CA ILE A 38 -22.66 4.93 -6.06
C ILE A 38 -21.96 5.12 -4.71
N GLU A 39 -22.71 5.42 -3.65
CA GLU A 39 -22.17 5.59 -2.30
C GLU A 39 -21.46 4.31 -1.81
N ALA A 40 -22.02 3.13 -2.10
CA ALA A 40 -21.43 1.86 -1.73
C ALA A 40 -20.11 1.50 -2.45
N VAL A 41 -19.82 2.15 -3.58
CA VAL A 41 -18.66 1.82 -4.44
C VAL A 41 -17.60 2.92 -4.51
N ILE A 42 -17.96 4.20 -4.31
CA ILE A 42 -17.05 5.33 -4.56
C ILE A 42 -15.76 5.26 -3.74
N ASP A 43 -15.84 4.95 -2.46
CA ASP A 43 -14.67 4.86 -1.58
C ASP A 43 -13.73 3.71 -1.97
N LYS A 44 -14.29 2.63 -2.54
CA LYS A 44 -13.51 1.47 -3.03
C LYS A 44 -12.83 1.77 -4.35
N ALA A 45 -13.43 2.62 -5.19
CA ALA A 45 -12.92 2.97 -6.50
C ALA A 45 -11.66 3.86 -6.42
N GLN A 46 -11.57 4.72 -5.39
CA GLN A 46 -10.45 5.67 -5.20
C GLN A 46 -10.15 6.45 -6.49
N MET A 47 -11.20 6.97 -7.14
CA MET A 47 -11.07 7.82 -8.32
C MET A 47 -10.83 9.27 -7.89
N THR A 48 -10.04 10.01 -8.65
CA THR A 48 -9.81 11.44 -8.39
C THR A 48 -11.01 12.27 -8.86
N PRO A 49 -11.21 13.48 -8.33
CA PRO A 49 -12.21 14.40 -8.86
C PRO A 49 -12.05 14.67 -10.37
N ALA A 50 -10.81 14.63 -10.89
CA ALA A 50 -10.52 14.79 -12.31
C ALA A 50 -11.05 13.60 -13.13
N ASP A 51 -10.79 12.38 -12.70
CA ASP A 51 -11.26 11.16 -13.39
C ASP A 51 -12.80 11.14 -13.48
N ILE A 52 -13.47 11.50 -12.38
CA ILE A 52 -14.94 11.57 -12.34
C ILE A 52 -15.43 12.68 -13.28
N SER A 53 -14.82 13.85 -13.23
CA SER A 53 -15.20 14.99 -14.09
C SER A 53 -15.05 14.64 -15.56
N GLU A 54 -14.03 13.87 -15.94
CA GLU A 54 -13.85 13.40 -17.31
C GLU A 54 -15.08 12.59 -17.79
N VAL A 55 -15.55 11.62 -16.99
CA VAL A 55 -16.73 10.81 -17.32
C VAL A 55 -17.98 11.66 -17.45
N LEU A 56 -18.17 12.63 -16.55
CA LEU A 56 -19.32 13.55 -16.57
C LEU A 56 -19.29 14.48 -17.79
N ILE A 57 -18.12 15.00 -18.16
CA ILE A 57 -17.97 15.92 -19.30
C ILE A 57 -18.23 15.18 -20.62
N LYS A 58 -17.76 13.93 -20.76
CA LYS A 58 -17.98 13.10 -21.95
C LYS A 58 -19.46 12.94 -22.29
N ASN A 59 -20.31 12.80 -21.27
CA ASN A 59 -21.75 12.56 -21.43
C ASN A 59 -22.62 13.73 -20.98
N ARG A 60 -22.09 14.95 -20.91
CA ARG A 60 -22.78 16.11 -20.32
C ARG A 60 -24.17 16.40 -20.89
N ARG A 61 -24.41 16.06 -22.17
CA ARG A 61 -25.71 16.26 -22.86
C ARG A 61 -26.76 15.21 -22.51
N HIS A 62 -26.36 14.06 -21.96
CA HIS A 62 -27.22 12.91 -21.68
C HIS A 62 -27.01 12.48 -20.22
N LYS A 63 -27.80 13.06 -19.31
CA LYS A 63 -27.62 12.90 -17.86
C LYS A 63 -27.71 11.44 -17.40
N ASP A 64 -28.70 10.69 -17.87
CA ASP A 64 -28.90 9.28 -17.48
C ASP A 64 -27.75 8.39 -17.94
N LYS A 65 -27.25 8.67 -19.16
CA LYS A 65 -26.08 7.98 -19.72
C LYS A 65 -24.82 8.31 -18.91
N ALA A 66 -24.63 9.57 -18.51
CA ALA A 66 -23.50 9.98 -17.69
C ALA A 66 -23.48 9.28 -16.32
N LEU A 67 -24.64 9.14 -15.66
CA LEU A 67 -24.75 8.40 -14.40
C LEU A 67 -24.46 6.91 -14.58
N SER A 68 -25.02 6.31 -15.62
CA SER A 68 -24.81 4.89 -15.90
C SER A 68 -23.35 4.56 -16.17
N GLU A 69 -22.68 5.37 -17.01
CA GLU A 69 -21.25 5.21 -17.29
C GLU A 69 -20.37 5.52 -16.07
N LEU A 70 -20.75 6.50 -15.24
CA LEU A 70 -20.03 6.76 -14.00
C LEU A 70 -20.09 5.56 -13.04
N LEU A 71 -21.28 4.99 -12.86
CA LEU A 71 -21.46 3.83 -11.99
C LEU A 71 -20.64 2.63 -12.50
N GLU A 72 -20.63 2.39 -13.80
CA GLU A 72 -19.81 1.35 -14.42
C GLU A 72 -18.30 1.61 -14.22
N ALA A 73 -17.86 2.84 -14.43
CA ALA A 73 -16.46 3.24 -14.21
C ALA A 73 -16.03 3.01 -12.75
N LEU A 74 -16.87 3.40 -11.79
CA LEU A 74 -16.61 3.20 -10.36
C LEU A 74 -16.51 1.71 -10.00
N ARG A 75 -17.43 0.87 -10.50
CA ARG A 75 -17.39 -0.59 -10.28
C ARG A 75 -16.13 -1.21 -10.85
N ASN A 76 -15.79 -0.87 -12.09
CA ASN A 76 -14.59 -1.38 -12.75
C ASN A 76 -13.31 -0.98 -11.99
N MET A 77 -13.22 0.27 -11.53
CA MET A 77 -12.08 0.73 -10.74
C MET A 77 -12.01 0.04 -9.38
N ALA A 78 -13.13 -0.10 -8.68
CA ALA A 78 -13.17 -0.80 -7.39
C ALA A 78 -12.73 -2.28 -7.51
N GLU A 79 -13.15 -2.97 -8.58
CA GLU A 79 -12.70 -4.34 -8.84
C GLU A 79 -11.21 -4.44 -9.15
N ARG A 80 -10.68 -3.51 -9.95
CA ARG A 80 -9.24 -3.44 -10.27
C ARG A 80 -8.42 -3.22 -8.99
N ARG A 81 -8.83 -2.26 -8.15
CA ARG A 81 -8.21 -2.01 -6.85
C ARG A 81 -8.25 -3.23 -5.95
N LYS A 82 -9.39 -3.93 -5.88
CA LYS A 82 -9.50 -5.18 -5.10
C LYS A 82 -8.53 -6.26 -5.58
N LYS A 83 -8.39 -6.44 -6.90
CA LYS A 83 -7.45 -7.40 -7.51
C LYS A 83 -5.98 -7.01 -7.24
N GLU A 84 -5.65 -5.73 -7.36
CA GLU A 84 -4.32 -5.19 -7.06
C GLU A 84 -3.96 -5.44 -5.59
N ASN A 85 -4.86 -5.12 -4.66
CA ASN A 85 -4.64 -5.32 -3.23
C ASN A 85 -4.43 -6.80 -2.86
N TRP A 86 -5.18 -7.71 -3.48
CA TRP A 86 -5.01 -9.15 -3.28
C TRP A 86 -3.65 -9.66 -3.78
N ARG A 87 -3.18 -9.16 -4.94
CA ARG A 87 -1.86 -9.52 -5.48
C ARG A 87 -0.75 -9.04 -4.54
N SER A 88 -0.81 -7.79 -4.10
CA SER A 88 0.18 -7.24 -3.17
C SER A 88 0.15 -7.91 -1.79
N ALA A 89 -1.01 -8.37 -1.31
CA ALA A 89 -1.09 -9.13 -0.05
C ALA A 89 -0.41 -10.51 -0.16
N ARG A 90 -0.60 -11.22 -1.28
CA ARG A 90 0.06 -12.53 -1.51
C ARG A 90 1.58 -12.42 -1.60
N GLU A 91 2.09 -11.33 -2.16
CA GLU A 91 3.52 -11.09 -2.34
C GLU A 91 4.21 -10.73 -1.00
N LYS A 92 3.55 -9.94 -0.15
CA LYS A 92 4.00 -9.65 1.22
C LYS A 92 4.05 -10.89 2.11
N ASN A 93 3.06 -11.77 1.97
CA ASN A 93 2.98 -13.00 2.75
C ASN A 93 4.02 -14.07 2.34
N SER A 94 4.72 -13.91 1.22
CA SER A 94 5.88 -14.74 0.85
C SER A 94 7.19 -14.17 1.38
N THR A 95 7.32 -12.84 1.49
CA THR A 95 8.53 -12.18 1.99
C THR A 95 8.64 -12.26 3.51
N GLU A 96 7.53 -12.13 4.24
CA GLU A 96 7.53 -12.29 5.71
C GLU A 96 7.93 -13.70 6.15
N VAL A 97 7.56 -14.75 5.39
CA VAL A 97 7.94 -16.14 5.69
C VAL A 97 9.43 -16.37 5.48
N GLU A 98 10.03 -15.75 4.46
CA GLU A 98 11.48 -15.85 4.20
C GLU A 98 12.31 -15.08 5.25
N GLU A 99 11.84 -13.91 5.71
CA GLU A 99 12.49 -13.17 6.80
C GLU A 99 12.37 -13.92 8.14
N GLU A 100 11.20 -14.46 8.47
CA GLU A 100 10.98 -15.21 9.72
C GLU A 100 11.76 -16.55 9.76
N GLU A 101 11.96 -17.20 8.61
CA GLU A 101 12.81 -18.40 8.50
C GLU A 101 14.30 -18.07 8.64
N GLN A 102 14.76 -16.94 8.09
CA GLN A 102 16.14 -16.48 8.23
C GLN A 102 16.48 -16.07 9.67
N GLU A 103 15.54 -15.44 10.39
CA GLU A 103 15.72 -15.05 11.79
C GLU A 103 15.80 -16.27 12.73
N LYS A 104 15.00 -17.33 12.49
CA LYS A 104 15.09 -18.59 13.25
C LYS A 104 16.43 -19.31 13.09
N ARG A 105 17.01 -19.32 11.88
CA ARG A 105 18.35 -19.91 11.64
C ARG A 105 19.47 -19.14 12.33
N ALA A 106 19.32 -17.83 12.53
CA ALA A 106 20.32 -17.02 13.23
C ALA A 106 20.32 -17.26 14.76
N LEU A 107 19.19 -17.68 15.33
CA LEU A 107 19.04 -17.96 16.78
C LEU A 107 19.41 -19.40 17.16
N GLU A 108 19.44 -20.34 16.21
CA GLU A 108 19.72 -21.76 16.44
C GLU A 108 21.24 -22.10 16.48
N ASN A 109 22.08 -21.19 16.96
CA ASN A 109 23.45 -21.54 17.38
C ASN A 109 23.38 -22.16 18.79
N PRO A 110 23.63 -23.47 18.96
CA PRO A 110 23.66 -24.07 20.28
C PRO A 110 24.94 -23.59 20.99
N LYS A 111 24.79 -22.72 22.00
CA LYS A 111 25.75 -22.70 23.10
C LYS A 111 25.54 -23.96 23.93
N GLN A 112 26.07 -25.08 23.44
CA GLN A 112 26.28 -26.28 24.25
C GLN A 112 27.65 -26.13 24.90
N GLY A 113 27.68 -25.64 26.14
CA GLY A 113 28.83 -25.78 27.01
C GLY A 113 28.87 -27.20 27.61
N CYS A 114 30.07 -27.74 27.78
CA CYS A 114 30.42 -28.68 28.84
C CYS A 114 31.87 -28.38 29.27
N ASP A 115 32.00 -27.88 30.50
CA ASP A 115 33.19 -27.95 31.38
C ASP A 115 33.58 -29.45 31.59
N GLU A 116 34.78 -29.95 31.91
CA GLU A 116 35.85 -29.56 32.85
C GLU A 116 37.10 -30.48 32.61
N GLU A 117 38.31 -29.90 32.70
CA GLU A 117 39.65 -30.40 33.14
C GLU A 117 40.27 -31.77 32.73
N PHE A 118 41.46 -31.71 32.09
CA PHE A 118 42.62 -32.55 32.43
C PHE A 118 43.96 -31.84 32.09
N GLU A 119 44.84 -31.74 33.08
CA GLU A 119 46.16 -31.10 33.05
C GLU A 119 47.19 -31.82 32.15
N GLU A 120 48.20 -31.11 31.62
CA GLU A 120 49.57 -31.11 32.19
C GLU A 120 50.63 -30.56 31.20
N SER A 121 51.19 -29.42 31.60
CA SER A 121 52.50 -28.79 31.38
C SER A 121 53.51 -29.35 30.35
N CYS A 122 54.04 -28.45 29.50
CA CYS A 122 55.49 -28.36 29.29
C CYS A 122 55.98 -26.96 28.81
N LYS A 123 56.52 -26.21 29.79
CA LYS A 123 57.73 -25.35 29.74
C LYS A 123 57.72 -24.02 28.95
N LYS A 124 57.75 -22.92 29.74
CA LYS A 124 58.72 -21.79 29.75
C LYS A 124 59.83 -21.85 28.70
N GLU A 125 60.42 -20.78 28.17
CA GLU A 125 60.43 -19.31 28.32
C GLU A 125 61.38 -18.88 27.16
N GLU A 126 61.19 -17.71 26.56
CA GLU A 126 62.29 -16.73 26.35
C GLU A 126 61.72 -15.41 25.81
N GLU A 127 61.97 -14.35 26.58
CA GLU A 127 61.76 -12.93 26.28
C GLU A 127 62.86 -12.39 25.34
N ALA A 128 62.71 -11.10 24.98
CA ALA A 128 63.65 -10.15 24.35
C ALA A 128 63.58 -10.06 22.82
N ASP A 129 63.54 -8.90 22.17
CA ASP A 129 63.41 -7.50 22.60
C ASP A 129 63.29 -6.64 21.32
N ASP A 130 62.98 -5.35 21.52
CA ASP A 130 63.38 -4.19 20.70
C ASP A 130 62.49 -3.63 19.57
N GLU A 131 61.87 -2.51 19.96
CA GLU A 131 61.97 -1.15 19.39
C GLU A 131 61.44 -0.86 17.97
N GLU A 132 60.39 -0.06 17.84
CA GLU A 132 60.44 1.41 17.66
C GLU A 132 61.06 1.87 16.32
N LYS A 133 60.23 2.30 15.35
CA LYS A 133 60.02 3.73 15.03
C LYS A 133 59.24 3.97 13.74
N LEU A 134 58.46 5.05 13.82
CA LEU A 134 57.97 5.90 12.73
C LEU A 134 58.96 6.02 11.56
N ASN A 135 58.43 5.92 10.34
CA ASN A 135 58.32 7.08 9.43
C ASN A 135 57.36 6.78 8.28
#